data_AF-C7DQZ4-F1
#
_entry.id   AF-C7DQZ4-F1
#
_cell.length_a   1.000
_cell.length_b   1.000
_cell.length_c   1.000
_cell.angle_alpha   90.00
_cell.angle_beta   90.00
_cell.angle_gamma   90.00
#
_symmetry.space_group_name_H-M   'P 1'
#
loop_
_entity.id
_entity.type
_entity.pdbx_description
1 polymer ?
#
loop_
_entity_poly.entity_id
_entity_poly.type
_entity_poly.pdbx_seq_one_letter_code
_entity_poly.pdbx_strand_id
1 'polypeptide(L)'
;MVDFDTYYGIVSLYARYAAVLDANDWGKWPDFFTDDCTYTLQPRENFDEGFPLATLAFESKGMLMDRVFAIRETLFHDPYYHR
;
A
#
# COMPACT_ATOMS: atom_id res chain seq x y z
N MET A 1 21.05 14.51 11.21
CA MET A 1 19.81 14.80 11.95
C MET A 1 18.91 15.56 10.97
N VAL A 2 17.65 15.16 10.85
CA VAL A 2 16.70 15.73 9.89
C VAL A 2 16.17 17.06 10.45
N ASP A 3 15.95 18.08 9.62
CA ASP A 3 15.35 19.34 10.07
C ASP A 3 13.87 19.18 10.45
N PHE A 4 13.31 20.17 11.14
CA PHE A 4 11.94 20.10 11.64
C PHE A 4 10.89 19.97 10.52
N ASP A 5 11.07 20.69 9.41
CA ASP A 5 10.11 20.70 8.31
C ASP A 5 10.07 19.33 7.64
N THR A 6 11.24 18.74 7.39
CA THR A 6 11.35 17.39 6.84
C THR A 6 10.79 16.35 7.82
N TYR A 7 11.07 16.46 9.12
CA TYR A 7 10.50 15.57 10.13
C TYR A 7 8.96 15.63 10.15
N TYR A 8 8.40 16.84 10.19
CA TYR A 8 6.96 17.05 10.15
C TYR A 8 6.34 16.53 8.85
N GLY A 9 7.02 16.74 7.72
CA GLY A 9 6.61 16.21 6.42
C GLY A 9 6.48 14.68 6.41
N ILE A 10 7.45 13.98 7.01
CA ILE A 10 7.42 12.51 7.12
C ILE A 10 6.25 12.05 8.00
N VAL A 11 6.07 12.64 9.19
CA VAL A 11 4.96 12.26 10.09
C VAL A 11 3.60 12.48 9.40
N SER A 12 3.45 13.62 8.72
CA SER A 12 2.25 13.95 7.95
C SER A 12 2.01 12.96 6.81
N LEU A 13 3.07 12.54 6.10
CA LEU A 13 2.99 11.52 5.05
C LEU A 13 2.42 10.20 5.60
N TYR A 14 2.97 9.68 6.69
CA TYR A 14 2.50 8.43 7.31
C TYR A 14 1.05 8.53 7.80
N ALA A 15 0.69 9.65 8.46
CA ALA A 15 -0.66 9.87 8.96
C ALA A 15 -1.69 9.90 7.82
N ARG A 16 -1.38 10.60 6.72
CA ARG A 16 -2.24 10.67 5.53
C ARG A 16 -2.35 9.34 4.81
N TYR A 17 -1.23 8.62 4.69
CA TYR A 17 -1.19 7.27 4.09
C TYR A 17 -2.15 6.33 4.82
N ALA A 18 -2.03 6.22 6.16
CA ALA A 18 -2.90 5.38 6.96
C ALA A 18 -4.38 5.79 6.85
N ALA A 19 -4.67 7.09 6.98
CA ALA A 19 -6.04 7.60 6.91
C ALA A 19 -6.74 7.30 5.56
N VAL A 20 -6.01 7.33 4.44
CA VAL A 20 -6.54 6.97 3.11
C VAL A 20 -6.90 5.49 3.04
N LEU A 21 -6.05 4.60 3.57
CA LEU A 21 -6.30 3.16 3.57
C LEU A 21 -7.46 2.78 4.48
N ASP A 22 -7.51 3.35 5.69
CA ASP A 22 -8.58 3.09 6.67
C ASP A 22 -9.95 3.55 6.14
N ALA A 23 -9.98 4.61 5.35
CA ALA A 23 -11.18 5.11 4.68
C ALA A 23 -11.58 4.28 3.44
N ASN A 24 -10.82 3.23 3.09
CA ASN A 24 -10.97 2.46 1.85
C ASN A 24 -10.92 3.33 0.58
N ASP A 25 -10.24 4.49 0.62
CA ASP A 25 -10.06 5.38 -0.54
C ASP A 25 -8.88 4.91 -1.39
N TRP A 26 -8.98 3.67 -1.89
CA TRP A 26 -7.93 2.99 -2.65
C TRP A 26 -7.45 3.78 -3.86
N GLY A 27 -8.30 4.67 -4.41
CA GLY A 27 -7.95 5.53 -5.53
C GLY A 27 -6.78 6.46 -5.27
N LYS A 28 -6.61 6.93 -4.01
CA LYS A 28 -5.54 7.85 -3.63
C LYS A 28 -4.28 7.16 -3.15
N TRP A 29 -4.32 5.85 -2.91
CA TRP A 29 -3.18 5.12 -2.38
C TRP A 29 -1.92 5.19 -3.28
N PRO A 30 -2.02 5.03 -4.62
CA PRO A 30 -0.84 5.15 -5.49
C PRO A 30 -0.17 6.53 -5.47
N ASP A 31 -0.86 7.59 -5.03
CA ASP A 31 -0.31 8.95 -5.00
C ASP A 31 0.72 9.18 -3.89
N PHE A 32 0.83 8.25 -2.94
CA PHE A 32 1.90 8.26 -1.94
C PHE A 32 3.24 7.74 -2.47
N PHE A 33 3.28 7.27 -3.71
CA PHE A 33 4.45 6.68 -4.34
C PHE A 33 4.92 7.48 -5.55
N THR A 34 6.23 7.47 -5.76
CA THR A 34 6.88 7.88 -7.01
C THR A 34 6.54 6.91 -8.15
N ASP A 35 6.77 7.32 -9.39
CA ASP A 35 6.50 6.46 -10.55
C ASP A 35 7.38 5.19 -10.54
N ASP A 36 8.67 5.38 -10.21
CA ASP A 36 9.61 4.30 -9.89
C ASP A 36 9.50 3.99 -8.38
N CYS A 37 8.72 2.97 -8.04
CA CYS A 37 8.51 2.56 -6.66
C CYS A 37 8.33 1.04 -6.55
N THR A 38 8.60 0.53 -5.35
CA THR A 38 8.31 -0.84 -4.96
C THR A 38 7.40 -0.86 -3.75
N TYR A 39 6.45 -1.80 -3.75
CA TYR A 39 5.60 -2.10 -2.59
C TYR A 39 5.57 -3.59 -2.36
N THR A 40 6.04 -4.03 -1.19
CA THR A 40 6.11 -5.44 -0.82
C THR A 40 5.44 -5.65 0.52
N LEU A 41 4.48 -6.56 0.55
CA LEU A 41 3.89 -7.09 1.78
C LEU A 41 4.35 -8.53 1.95
N GLN A 42 5.38 -8.73 2.77
CA GLN A 42 6.03 -10.02 2.94
C GLN A 42 5.71 -10.63 4.32
N PRO A 43 5.40 -11.93 4.40
CA PRO A 43 5.33 -12.63 5.67
C PRO A 43 6.65 -12.52 6.43
N ARG A 44 6.57 -12.29 7.74
CA ARG A 44 7.75 -12.13 8.58
C ARG A 44 8.70 -13.33 8.53
N GLU A 45 8.15 -14.55 8.56
CA GLU A 45 8.94 -15.79 8.45
C GLU A 45 9.76 -15.85 7.16
N ASN A 46 9.18 -15.43 6.02
CA ASN A 46 9.89 -15.40 4.75
C ASN A 46 11.00 -14.35 4.75
N PHE A 47 10.74 -13.19 5.36
CA PHE A 47 11.76 -12.15 5.49
C PHE A 47 12.92 -12.61 6.40
N ASP A 48 12.61 -13.17 7.57
CA ASP A 48 13.58 -13.64 8.56
C ASP A 48 14.44 -14.79 7.99
N GLU A 49 13.87 -15.66 7.15
CA GLU A 49 14.57 -16.75 6.44
C GLU A 49 15.19 -16.34 5.09
N GLY A 50 15.03 -15.08 4.66
CA GLY A 50 15.59 -14.56 3.41
C GLY A 50 14.93 -15.10 2.13
N PHE A 51 13.72 -15.67 2.21
CA PHE A 51 12.98 -16.13 1.05
C PHE A 51 12.29 -14.96 0.33
N PRO A 52 12.33 -14.87 -1.01
CA PRO A 52 11.78 -13.72 -1.75
C PRO A 52 10.24 -13.71 -1.82
N LEU A 53 9.57 -14.75 -1.30
CA LEU A 53 8.13 -14.91 -1.43
C LEU A 53 7.38 -13.87 -0.59
N ALA A 54 6.56 -13.05 -1.25
CA ALA A 54 5.70 -12.05 -0.62
C ALA A 54 4.22 -12.30 -0.96
N THR A 55 3.32 -11.86 -0.07
CA THR A 55 1.86 -11.90 -0.30
C THR A 55 1.46 -10.90 -1.39
N LEU A 56 2.11 -9.73 -1.42
CA LEU A 56 2.00 -8.75 -2.49
C LEU A 56 3.40 -8.25 -2.84
N ALA A 57 3.69 -8.15 -4.13
CA ALA A 57 4.91 -7.55 -4.66
C ALA A 57 4.56 -6.74 -5.90
N PHE A 58 4.69 -5.43 -5.82
CA PHE A 58 4.46 -4.49 -6.91
C PHE A 58 5.75 -3.73 -7.18
N GLU A 59 6.18 -3.73 -8.44
CA GLU A 59 7.47 -3.18 -8.88
C GLU A 59 7.32 -1.84 -9.63
N SER A 60 6.12 -1.28 -9.66
CA SER A 60 5.87 0.06 -10.22
C SER A 60 4.56 0.65 -9.71
N LYS A 61 4.40 1.97 -9.86
CA LYS A 61 3.13 2.65 -9.58
C LYS A 61 1.98 2.13 -10.45
N GLY A 62 2.28 1.69 -11.68
CA GLY A 62 1.28 1.06 -12.56
C GLY A 62 0.66 -0.20 -11.95
N MET A 63 1.48 -1.06 -11.34
CA MET A 63 0.98 -2.26 -10.65
C MET A 63 0.12 -1.92 -9.43
N LEU A 64 0.41 -0.81 -8.72
CA LEU A 64 -0.46 -0.32 -7.64
C LEU A 64 -1.83 0.10 -8.20
N MET A 65 -1.85 0.79 -9.34
CA MET A 65 -3.10 1.19 -10.01
C MET A 65 -3.90 -0.03 -10.48
N ASP A 66 -3.25 -1.05 -11.04
CA ASP A 66 -3.89 -2.31 -11.42
C ASP A 66 -4.52 -3.01 -10.21
N ARG A 67 -3.84 -2.97 -9.05
CA ARG A 67 -4.40 -3.50 -7.80
C ARG A 67 -5.63 -2.72 -7.34
N VAL A 68 -5.60 -1.39 -7.42
CA VAL A 68 -6.75 -0.54 -7.10
C VAL A 68 -7.94 -0.87 -7.99
N PHE A 69 -7.70 -1.05 -9.30
CA PHE A 69 -8.72 -1.47 -10.25
C PHE A 69 -9.29 -2.84 -9.89
N ALA A 70 -8.44 -3.83 -9.62
CA ALA A 70 -8.87 -5.16 -9.22
C ALA A 70 -9.73 -5.15 -7.94
N ILE A 71 -9.33 -4.37 -6.92
CA ILE A 71 -10.12 -4.20 -5.68
C ILE A 71 -11.52 -3.65 -5.99
N ARG A 72 -11.62 -2.63 -6.85
CA ARG A 72 -12.91 -2.03 -7.24
C ARG A 72 -13.81 -2.96 -8.04
N GLU A 73 -13.25 -3.77 -8.93
CA GLU A 73 -14.05 -4.66 -9.78
C GLU A 73 -14.42 -5.99 -9.10
N THR A 74 -13.61 -6.49 -8.17
CA THR A 74 -13.78 -7.84 -7.60
C THR A 74 -14.45 -7.88 -6.23
N LEU A 75 -14.35 -6.83 -5.41
CA LEU A 75 -14.94 -6.82 -4.06
C LEU A 75 -16.42 -6.41 -4.03
N PHE A 76 -17.00 -5.96 -5.15
CA PHE A 76 -18.39 -5.51 -5.23
C PHE A 76 -19.38 -6.53 -5.81
N HIS A 77 -18.97 -7.79 -6.03
CA HIS A 77 -19.84 -8.80 -6.65
C HIS A 77 -20.47 -9.85 -5.72
N ASP A 78 -20.18 -9.87 -4.42
CA ASP A 78 -20.90 -10.71 -3.45
C ASP A 78 -20.83 -10.10 -2.04
N PRO A 79 -21.95 -9.86 -1.33
CA PRO A 79 -21.88 -9.52 0.09
C PRO A 79 -21.38 -10.76 0.85
N TYR A 80 -20.06 -10.81 1.07
CA TYR A 80 -19.44 -11.75 1.99
C TYR A 80 -19.89 -11.39 3.42
N TYR A 81 -21.01 -11.97 3.84
CA TYR A 81 -21.32 -12.14 5.25
C TYR A 81 -20.29 -13.10 5.83
N HIS A 82 -19.23 -12.57 6.44
CA HIS A 82 -18.45 -13.33 7.40
C HIS A 82 -19.32 -13.49 8.66
N ARG A 83 -19.79 -14.71 8.89
CA ARG A 83 -20.59 -15.09 10.05
C ARG A 83 -19.72 -15.23 11.29
#